data_AF-A0A846GJN2-F1
#
_entry.id   AF-A0A846GJN2-F1
#
_cell.length_a   1.000
_cell.length_b   1.000
_cell.length_c   1.000
_cell.angle_alpha   90.00
_cell.angle_beta   90.00
_cell.angle_gamma   90.00
#
_symmetry.space_group_name_H-M   'P 1'
#
loop_
_entity.id
_entity.type
_entity.pdbx_description
1 polymer ?
#
loop_
_entity_poly.entity_id
_entity_poly.type
_entity_poly.pdbx_seq_one_letter_code
_entity_poly.pdbx_strand_id
1 'polypeptide(L)'
;MNTNKTLLAFLLALTDLDTPLSQPENKSIKEIGDQLDAQPLAWEKYTKPKLLEMIAANPELNQRYQTYYNQLDTTVDIPPDYLPTEAEIQPVNTPSRTSIMRGHKPKSSPTGYDQQINNIVIVVSRSEQPQEVVQKLPLEKLKGFLGASKK
;
A
#
# COMPACT_ATOMS: atom_id res chain seq x y z
N MET A 1 -14.24 8.61 -1.53
CA MET A 1 -13.52 7.37 -1.14
C MET A 1 -12.08 7.76 -0.83
N ASN A 2 -11.58 7.44 0.36
CA ASN A 2 -10.27 7.88 0.83
C ASN A 2 -9.16 6.99 0.24
N THR A 3 -8.24 7.57 -0.55
CA THR A 3 -7.03 6.92 -1.10
C THR A 3 -6.33 6.03 -0.06
N ASN A 4 -6.19 6.56 1.15
CA ASN A 4 -5.56 5.88 2.29
C ASN A 4 -6.23 4.55 2.64
N LYS A 5 -7.57 4.47 2.59
CA LYS A 5 -8.29 3.23 2.91
C LYS A 5 -8.04 2.15 1.88
N THR A 6 -8.04 2.50 0.59
CA THR A 6 -7.73 1.55 -0.49
C THR A 6 -6.30 1.02 -0.36
N LEU A 7 -5.33 1.90 -0.10
CA LEU A 7 -3.93 1.53 0.04
C LEU A 7 -3.66 0.67 1.27
N LEU A 8 -4.24 1.04 2.42
CA LEU A 8 -4.11 0.26 3.65
C LEU A 8 -4.79 -1.11 3.53
N ALA A 9 -5.98 -1.18 2.94
CA ALA A 9 -6.67 -2.44 2.70
C ALA A 9 -5.81 -3.38 1.81
N PHE A 10 -5.16 -2.82 0.79
CA PHE A 10 -4.26 -3.57 -0.08
C PHE A 10 -3.03 -4.09 0.68
N LEU A 11 -2.35 -3.25 1.46
CA LEU A 11 -1.18 -3.67 2.27
C LEU A 11 -1.53 -4.79 3.26
N LEU A 12 -2.67 -4.67 3.95
CA LEU A 12 -3.14 -5.69 4.88
C LEU A 12 -3.51 -6.98 4.15
N ALA A 13 -4.19 -6.88 3.01
CA ALA A 13 -4.53 -8.05 2.20
C ALA A 13 -3.30 -8.79 1.70
N LEU A 14 -2.27 -8.07 1.28
CA LEU A 14 -1.00 -8.63 0.85
C LEU A 14 -0.25 -9.33 2.00
N THR A 15 -0.39 -8.84 3.23
CA THR A 15 0.22 -9.44 4.42
C THR A 15 -0.39 -10.80 4.76
N ASP A 16 -1.71 -10.94 4.60
CA ASP A 16 -2.47 -12.18 4.85
C ASP A 16 -2.74 -13.00 3.58
N LEU A 17 -1.99 -12.73 2.51
CA LEU A 17 -2.06 -13.51 1.28
C LEU A 17 -1.20 -14.76 1.47
N ASP A 18 -1.85 -15.92 1.52
CA ASP A 18 -1.20 -17.22 1.69
C ASP A 18 -0.55 -17.67 0.37
N THR A 19 -1.20 -17.34 -0.75
CA THR A 19 -0.72 -17.68 -2.08
C THR A 19 0.31 -16.65 -2.55
N PRO A 20 1.48 -17.06 -3.07
CA PRO A 20 2.43 -16.11 -3.64
C PRO A 20 1.85 -15.43 -4.89
N LEU A 21 2.11 -14.14 -5.05
CA LEU A 21 1.73 -13.39 -6.25
C LEU A 21 2.43 -13.98 -7.48
N SER A 22 1.68 -14.10 -8.56
CA SER A 22 2.23 -14.52 -9.84
C SER A 22 3.15 -13.44 -10.44
N GLN A 23 3.96 -13.83 -11.42
CA GLN A 23 4.83 -12.90 -12.14
C GLN A 23 4.09 -11.69 -12.76
N PRO A 24 2.93 -11.83 -13.45
CA PRO A 24 2.21 -10.67 -13.96
C PRO A 24 1.68 -9.77 -12.83
N GLU A 25 1.24 -10.34 -11.71
CA GLU A 25 0.78 -9.58 -10.55
C GLU A 25 1.90 -8.76 -9.91
N ASN A 26 3.07 -9.36 -9.71
CA ASN A 26 4.26 -8.65 -9.22
C ASN A 26 4.65 -7.49 -10.15
N LYS A 27 4.57 -7.70 -11.47
CA LYS A 27 4.82 -6.64 -12.44
C LYS A 27 3.79 -5.51 -12.32
N SER A 28 2.50 -5.83 -12.25
CA SER A 28 1.44 -4.84 -12.09
C SER A 28 1.57 -4.04 -10.80
N ILE A 29 1.88 -4.70 -9.67
CA ILE A 29 2.12 -4.03 -8.39
C ILE A 29 3.28 -3.06 -8.50
N LYS A 30 4.39 -3.47 -9.11
CA LYS A 30 5.55 -2.59 -9.32
C LYS A 30 5.18 -1.35 -10.14
N GLU A 31 4.44 -1.52 -11.24
CA GLU A 31 3.95 -0.41 -12.06
C GLU A 31 3.03 0.54 -11.27
N ILE A 32 2.19 0.00 -10.39
CA ILE A 32 1.33 0.80 -9.49
C ILE A 32 2.18 1.64 -8.53
N GLY A 33 3.21 1.03 -7.92
CA GLY A 33 4.15 1.74 -7.04
C GLY A 33 4.89 2.86 -7.77
N ASP A 34 5.36 2.61 -8.99
CA ASP A 34 6.01 3.62 -9.83
C ASP A 34 5.08 4.77 -10.23
N GLN A 35 3.82 4.45 -10.56
CA GLN A 35 2.82 5.47 -10.88
C GLN A 35 2.43 6.32 -9.67
N LEU A 36 2.30 5.70 -8.49
CA LEU A 36 1.98 6.38 -7.25
C LEU A 36 3.09 7.37 -6.84
N ASP A 37 4.35 6.99 -7.03
CA ASP A 37 5.53 7.82 -6.80
C ASP A 37 5.64 8.98 -7.80
N ALA A 38 5.51 8.67 -9.11
CA ALA A 38 5.70 9.67 -10.16
C ALA A 38 4.53 10.65 -10.28
N GLN A 39 3.29 10.18 -10.09
CA GLN A 39 2.08 10.96 -10.32
C GLN A 39 0.98 10.66 -9.28
N PRO A 40 1.18 11.02 -8.00
CA PRO A 40 0.19 10.80 -6.95
C PRO A 40 -1.15 11.52 -7.24
N LEU A 41 -1.12 12.65 -7.96
CA LEU A 41 -2.32 13.38 -8.38
C LEU A 41 -3.16 12.62 -9.42
N ALA A 42 -2.58 11.64 -10.11
CA ALA A 42 -3.25 10.78 -11.09
C ALA A 42 -3.92 9.55 -10.45
N TRP A 43 -3.85 9.43 -9.12
CA TRP A 43 -4.33 8.28 -8.36
C TRP A 43 -5.75 7.86 -8.71
N GLU A 44 -6.73 8.75 -8.53
CA GLU A 44 -8.16 8.42 -8.70
C GLU A 44 -8.49 8.01 -10.14
N LYS A 45 -7.76 8.56 -11.13
CA LYS A 45 -8.08 8.40 -12.55
C LYS A 45 -7.38 7.19 -13.19
N TYR A 46 -6.18 6.85 -12.75
CA TYR A 46 -5.34 5.86 -13.45
C TYR A 46 -4.77 4.79 -12.54
N THR A 47 -4.18 5.16 -11.40
CA THR A 47 -3.48 4.20 -10.53
C THR A 47 -4.44 3.32 -9.74
N LYS A 48 -5.48 3.94 -9.14
CA LYS A 48 -6.53 3.25 -8.39
C LYS A 48 -7.28 2.20 -9.21
N PRO A 49 -7.84 2.51 -10.41
CA PRO A 49 -8.56 1.50 -11.17
C PRO A 49 -7.66 0.32 -11.58
N LYS A 50 -6.39 0.57 -11.91
CA LYS A 50 -5.41 -0.50 -12.18
C LYS A 50 -5.15 -1.39 -10.97
N LEU A 51 -4.99 -0.81 -9.78
CA LEU A 51 -4.85 -1.58 -8.55
C LEU A 51 -6.08 -2.44 -8.28
N LEU A 52 -7.28 -1.87 -8.42
CA LEU A 52 -8.52 -2.61 -8.18
C LEU A 52 -8.75 -3.71 -9.21
N GLU A 53 -8.38 -3.50 -10.47
CA GLU A 53 -8.44 -4.53 -11.52
C GLU A 53 -7.50 -5.71 -11.21
N MET A 54 -6.27 -5.41 -10.79
CA MET A 54 -5.29 -6.42 -10.39
C MET A 54 -5.76 -7.21 -9.16
N ILE A 55 -6.30 -6.52 -8.15
CA ILE A 55 -6.90 -7.17 -6.97
C ILE A 55 -8.07 -8.07 -7.39
N ALA A 56 -8.97 -7.58 -8.23
CA ALA A 56 -10.15 -8.32 -8.67
C ALA A 56 -9.81 -9.57 -9.51
N ALA A 57 -8.67 -9.55 -10.21
CA ALA A 57 -8.18 -10.69 -10.98
C ALA A 57 -7.67 -11.85 -10.10
N ASN A 58 -7.36 -11.61 -8.83
CA ASN A 58 -6.96 -12.63 -7.87
C ASN A 58 -8.05 -12.82 -6.79
N PRO A 59 -8.80 -13.95 -6.82
CA PRO A 59 -9.91 -14.17 -5.89
C PRO A 59 -9.52 -14.11 -4.41
N GLU A 60 -8.36 -14.67 -4.03
CA GLU A 60 -7.88 -14.67 -2.64
C GLU A 60 -7.54 -13.25 -2.20
N LEU A 61 -6.75 -12.54 -3.01
CA LEU A 61 -6.39 -11.15 -2.76
C LEU A 61 -7.62 -10.25 -2.69
N ASN A 62 -8.59 -10.42 -3.59
CA ASN A 62 -9.84 -9.68 -3.59
C ASN A 62 -10.65 -9.91 -2.30
N GLN A 63 -10.79 -11.16 -1.88
CA GLN A 63 -11.52 -11.50 -0.65
C GLN A 63 -10.87 -10.87 0.59
N ARG A 64 -9.54 -10.98 0.71
CA ARG A 64 -8.77 -10.36 1.79
C ARG A 64 -8.88 -8.82 1.74
N TYR A 65 -8.74 -8.24 0.55
CA TYR A 65 -8.88 -6.80 0.33
C TYR A 65 -10.25 -6.29 0.77
N GLN A 66 -11.34 -6.91 0.33
CA GLN A 66 -12.69 -6.50 0.71
C GLN A 66 -12.92 -6.62 2.23
N THR A 67 -12.37 -7.67 2.85
CA THR A 67 -12.44 -7.86 4.30
C THR A 67 -11.80 -6.69 5.04
N TYR A 68 -10.60 -6.27 4.66
CA TYR A 68 -9.92 -5.14 5.28
C TYR A 68 -10.52 -3.80 4.91
N TYR A 69 -10.92 -3.63 3.65
CA TYR A 69 -11.56 -2.41 3.17
C TYR A 69 -12.85 -2.13 3.97
N ASN A 70 -13.69 -3.15 4.20
CA ASN A 70 -14.91 -3.00 4.99
C ASN A 70 -14.62 -2.67 6.47
N GLN A 71 -13.58 -3.27 7.07
CA GLN A 71 -13.17 -2.92 8.45
C GLN A 71 -12.65 -1.48 8.56
N LEU A 72 -11.91 -1.02 7.55
CA LEU A 72 -11.43 0.36 7.44
C LEU A 72 -12.58 1.34 7.13
N ASP A 73 -13.64 0.88 6.46
CA ASP A 73 -14.81 1.69 6.18
C ASP A 73 -15.60 1.99 7.46
N THR A 74 -15.74 1.00 8.34
CA THR A 74 -16.41 1.14 9.64
C THR A 74 -15.60 1.90 10.69
N THR A 75 -14.32 2.17 10.44
CA THR A 75 -13.42 2.85 11.39
C THR A 75 -13.34 4.35 11.06
N VAL A 76 -13.55 5.20 12.07
CA VAL A 76 -13.71 6.65 11.89
C VAL A 76 -12.41 7.34 11.50
N ASP A 77 -11.28 6.99 12.13
CA ASP A 77 -9.96 7.49 11.77
C ASP A 77 -8.87 6.58 12.36
N ILE A 78 -7.77 6.34 11.62
CA ILE A 78 -6.67 5.49 12.08
C ILE A 78 -5.58 6.41 12.59
N PRO A 79 -5.22 6.35 13.89
CA PRO A 79 -4.18 7.23 14.40
C PRO A 79 -2.82 6.92 13.74
N PRO A 80 -1.99 7.94 13.46
CA PRO A 80 -0.71 7.77 12.77
C PRO A 80 0.25 6.84 13.53
N ASP A 81 0.15 6.73 14.85
CA ASP A 81 0.92 5.80 15.69
C ASP A 81 0.71 4.31 15.33
N TYR A 82 -0.41 3.98 14.66
CA TYR A 82 -0.68 2.62 14.20
C TYR A 82 -0.12 2.34 12.80
N LEU A 83 0.44 3.36 12.12
CA LEU A 83 1.11 3.20 10.84
C LEU A 83 2.62 3.04 11.01
N PRO A 84 3.28 2.21 10.18
CA PRO A 84 4.74 2.14 10.13
C PRO A 84 5.37 3.51 9.87
N THR A 85 6.31 3.92 10.71
CA THR A 85 7.04 5.18 10.55
C THR A 85 8.09 5.10 9.45
N GLU A 86 8.57 6.24 8.93
CA GLU A 86 9.66 6.26 7.93
C GLU A 86 10.89 5.49 8.40
N ALA A 87 11.24 5.56 9.69
CA ALA A 87 12.36 4.82 10.28
C ALA A 87 12.16 3.29 10.24
N GLU A 88 10.92 2.81 10.42
CA GLU A 88 10.58 1.39 10.34
C GLU A 88 10.53 0.88 8.87
N ILE A 89 10.32 1.78 7.90
CA ILE A 89 10.27 1.45 6.47
C ILE A 89 11.67 1.48 5.82
N GLN A 90 12.57 2.35 6.28
CA GLN A 90 13.94 2.46 5.74
C GLN A 90 14.69 1.12 5.59
N PRO A 91 14.70 0.18 6.55
CA PRO A 91 15.45 -1.06 6.42
C PRO A 91 14.93 -2.00 5.32
N VAL A 92 13.66 -1.89 4.94
CA VAL A 92 13.05 -2.68 3.85
C VAL A 92 13.03 -1.92 2.52
N ASN A 93 13.32 -0.63 2.54
CA ASN A 93 13.55 0.19 1.36
C ASN A 93 14.93 -0.12 0.78
N THR A 94 15.09 -1.30 0.19
CA THR A 94 16.27 -1.60 -0.62
C THR A 94 16.22 -0.71 -1.86
N PRO A 95 17.18 0.20 -2.07
CA PRO A 95 17.15 1.06 -3.24
C PRO A 95 17.33 0.19 -4.46
N SER A 96 16.23 -0.09 -5.16
CA SER A 96 16.29 -0.53 -6.55
C SER A 96 16.98 0.60 -7.31
N ARG A 97 18.24 0.33 -7.67
CA ARG A 97 19.10 1.19 -8.49
C ARG A 97 18.25 1.83 -9.58
N THR A 98 18.35 3.16 -9.69
CA THR A 98 17.76 4.01 -10.74
C THR A 98 16.31 4.45 -10.57
N SER A 99 16.11 5.54 -9.83
CA SER A 99 15.36 6.70 -10.35
C SER A 99 15.68 7.93 -9.52
N ILE A 100 16.85 8.53 -9.79
CA ILE A 100 17.00 9.97 -9.54
C ILE A 100 16.17 10.65 -10.63
N MET A 101 14.86 10.77 -10.42
CA MET A 101 14.01 11.54 -11.30
C MET A 101 14.36 13.02 -11.09
N ARG A 102 15.33 13.54 -11.86
CA ARG A 102 15.55 14.98 -12.03
C ARG A 102 14.37 15.53 -12.83
N GLY A 103 13.25 15.71 -12.16
CA GLY A 103 12.01 16.24 -12.71
C GLY A 103 11.26 17.01 -11.64
N HIS A 104 10.44 17.96 -12.08
CA HIS A 104 9.68 18.88 -11.24
C HIS A 104 8.97 18.13 -10.09
N LYS A 105 9.32 18.44 -8.84
CA LYS A 105 8.52 17.98 -7.68
C LYS A 105 7.13 18.63 -7.80
N PRO A 106 6.03 17.86 -7.80
CA PRO A 106 4.69 18.44 -7.80
C PRO A 106 4.55 19.38 -6.60
N LYS A 107 3.96 20.56 -6.82
CA LYS A 107 3.81 21.63 -5.79
C LYS A 107 2.97 21.20 -4.58
N SER A 108 2.23 20.10 -4.70
CA SER A 108 1.45 19.48 -3.63
C SER A 108 1.80 18.00 -3.58
N SER A 109 2.91 17.66 -2.96
CA SER A 109 3.14 16.29 -2.48
C SER A 109 2.14 16.01 -1.35
N PRO A 110 1.66 14.77 -1.19
CA PRO A 110 1.00 14.37 0.05
C PRO A 110 1.92 14.77 1.22
N THR A 111 1.36 15.26 2.33
CA THR A 111 2.14 15.61 3.53
C THR A 111 1.54 14.91 4.74
N GLY A 112 2.40 14.52 5.69
CA GLY A 112 1.96 13.81 6.90
C GLY A 112 1.42 12.40 6.59
N TYR A 113 0.20 12.12 7.04
CA TYR A 113 -0.42 10.79 7.03
C TYR A 113 -0.52 10.16 5.63
N ASP A 114 -0.99 10.91 4.63
CA ASP A 114 -1.10 10.43 3.24
C ASP A 114 0.28 10.12 2.63
N GLN A 115 1.31 10.87 3.00
CA GLN A 115 2.68 10.65 2.52
C GLN A 115 3.25 9.36 3.09
N GLN A 116 2.99 9.11 4.38
CA GLN A 116 3.45 7.92 5.08
C GLN A 116 2.86 6.65 4.43
N ILE A 117 1.55 6.63 4.16
CA ILE A 117 0.89 5.49 3.50
C ILE A 117 1.42 5.30 2.08
N ASN A 118 1.55 6.37 1.30
CA ASN A 118 2.08 6.28 -0.05
C ASN A 118 3.51 5.73 -0.05
N ASN A 119 4.38 6.20 0.84
CA ASN A 119 5.74 5.72 0.96
C ASN A 119 5.80 4.21 1.28
N ILE A 120 4.96 3.73 2.20
CA ILE A 120 4.87 2.30 2.52
C ILE A 120 4.51 1.49 1.28
N VAL A 121 3.45 1.90 0.57
CA VAL A 121 2.97 1.21 -0.63
C VAL A 121 4.05 1.21 -1.70
N ILE A 122 4.71 2.34 -1.95
CA ILE A 122 5.78 2.45 -2.94
C ILE A 122 6.91 1.48 -2.63
N VAL A 123 7.38 1.42 -1.38
CA VAL A 123 8.48 0.54 -0.96
C VAL A 123 8.09 -0.94 -1.10
N VAL A 124 6.92 -1.32 -0.60
CA VAL A 124 6.41 -2.69 -0.73
C VAL A 124 6.27 -3.07 -2.20
N SER A 125 5.71 -2.19 -3.01
CA SER A 125 5.36 -2.48 -4.41
C SER A 125 6.57 -2.56 -5.33
N ARG A 126 7.64 -1.80 -5.04
CA ARG A 126 8.89 -1.80 -5.81
C ARG A 126 9.83 -2.96 -5.43
N SER A 127 9.54 -3.69 -4.35
CA SER A 127 10.31 -4.86 -3.96
C SER A 127 10.20 -5.99 -4.98
N GLU A 128 11.26 -6.79 -5.09
CA GLU A 128 11.21 -8.05 -5.85
C GLU A 128 10.28 -9.08 -5.20
N GLN A 129 10.09 -8.98 -3.88
CA GLN A 129 9.26 -9.87 -3.08
C GLN A 129 8.32 -9.03 -2.19
N PRO A 130 7.24 -8.46 -2.75
CA PRO A 130 6.35 -7.55 -2.05
C PRO A 130 5.68 -8.20 -0.82
N GLN A 131 5.34 -9.49 -0.87
CA GLN A 131 4.79 -10.22 0.28
C GLN A 131 5.78 -10.34 1.45
N GLU A 132 7.05 -10.61 1.18
CA GLU A 132 8.05 -10.72 2.25
C GLU A 132 8.38 -9.36 2.87
N VAL A 133 8.37 -8.30 2.06
CA VAL A 133 8.60 -6.94 2.54
C VAL A 133 7.44 -6.46 3.40
N VAL A 134 6.20 -6.70 2.99
CA VAL A 134 5.04 -6.25 3.76
C VAL A 134 4.93 -6.96 5.12
N GLN A 135 5.36 -8.22 5.20
CA GLN A 135 5.42 -8.97 6.47
C GLN A 135 6.48 -8.46 7.46
N LYS A 136 7.54 -7.80 6.96
CA LYS A 136 8.57 -7.18 7.81
C LYS A 136 8.14 -5.83 8.39
N LEU A 137 7.05 -5.26 7.88
CA LEU A 137 6.52 -4.01 8.40
C LEU A 137 5.68 -4.27 9.67
N PRO A 138 5.70 -3.35 10.64
CA PRO A 138 4.94 -3.47 11.89
C PRO A 138 3.42 -3.20 11.70
N LEU A 139 2.82 -3.80 10.66
CA LEU A 139 1.38 -3.70 10.36
C LEU A 139 0.50 -4.45 11.36
N GLU A 140 1.09 -5.27 12.23
CA GLU A 140 0.39 -5.95 13.32
C GLU A 140 -0.32 -4.96 14.26
N LYS A 141 0.26 -3.78 14.50
CA LYS A 141 -0.38 -2.71 15.29
C LYS A 141 -1.69 -2.25 14.64
N LEU A 142 -1.66 -2.04 13.32
CA LEU A 142 -2.82 -1.67 12.53
C LEU A 142 -3.88 -2.78 12.52
N LYS A 143 -3.48 -4.04 12.35
CA LYS A 143 -4.39 -5.20 12.43
C LYS A 143 -5.02 -5.31 13.82
N GLY A 144 -4.24 -5.11 14.87
CA GLY A 144 -4.71 -5.08 16.26
C GLY A 144 -5.74 -3.98 16.50
N PHE A 145 -5.51 -2.78 15.97
CA PHE A 145 -6.46 -1.67 16.02
C PHE A 145 -7.78 -2.02 15.32
N LEU A 146 -7.74 -2.56 14.10
CA LEU A 146 -8.94 -2.96 13.35
C LEU A 146 -9.70 -4.12 14.02
N GLY A 147 -8.98 -5.06 14.64
CA GLY A 147 -9.56 -6.14 15.42
C GLY A 147 -10.17 -5.67 16.74
N ALA A 148 -9.54 -4.70 17.42
CA ALA A 148 -10.02 -4.10 18.66
C ALA A 148 -11.25 -3.20 18.43
N SER A 149 -11.36 -2.58 17.26
CA SER A 149 -12.51 -1.73 16.89
C SER A 149 -13.82 -2.51 16.67
N LYS A 150 -13.79 -3.86 16.74
CA LYS A 150 -14.97 -4.75 16.68
C LYS A 150 -15.66 -4.98 18.04
N LYS A 151 -15.21 -4.34 19.12
CA LYS A 151 -15.76 -4.51 20.47
C LYS A 151 -16.70 -3.38 20.89
#